data_AF-A0A920MX98-F1
#
_entry.id   AF-A0A920MX98-F1
#
_cell.length_a   1.000
_cell.length_b   1.000
_cell.length_c   1.000
_cell.angle_alpha   90.00
_cell.angle_beta   90.00
_cell.angle_gamma   90.00
#
_symmetry.space_group_name_H-M   'P 1'
#
loop_
_entity.id
_entity.type
_entity.pdbx_description
1 polymer ?
#
loop_
_entity_poly.entity_id
_entity_poly.type
_entity_poly.pdbx_seq_one_letter_code
_entity_poly.pdbx_strand_id
1 'polypeptide(L)'
;MKLILAIKKPPYIYKGTIYLKDGGYKNFYYNTPMLNCLYNCSYCFLQGMYSSANIVVFVNEIDMQAAFKNEIVKRVHKDQPLMLSISYNTDLMALKIYYP
;
A
#
# COMPACT_ATOMS: atom_id res chain seq x y z
N MET A 1 -15.50 11.41 -10.36
CA MET A 1 -14.59 10.83 -9.35
C MET A 1 -14.93 11.45 -7.99
N LYS A 2 -15.10 10.62 -6.95
CA LYS A 2 -15.33 11.07 -5.56
C LYS A 2 -14.16 10.62 -4.67
N LEU A 3 -13.94 11.34 -3.58
CA LEU A 3 -13.08 10.93 -2.47
C LEU A 3 -13.92 10.18 -1.43
N ILE A 4 -13.48 9.00 -1.02
CA ILE A 4 -14.14 8.16 -0.03
C ILE A 4 -13.16 7.92 1.13
N LEU A 5 -13.59 8.24 2.35
CA LEU A 5 -12.85 7.89 3.57
C LEU A 5 -13.37 6.55 4.09
N ALA A 6 -12.46 5.64 4.42
CA ALA A 6 -12.81 4.29 4.87
C ALA A 6 -11.88 3.79 5.97
N ILE A 7 -12.31 2.74 6.66
CA ILE A 7 -11.47 1.96 7.58
C ILE A 7 -11.00 0.70 6.84
N LYS A 8 -9.68 0.52 6.74
CA LYS A 8 -9.08 -0.68 6.19
C LYS A 8 -9.32 -1.83 7.16
N LYS A 9 -9.73 -2.99 6.65
CA LYS A 9 -9.81 -4.22 7.43
C LYS A 9 -8.57 -5.09 7.20
N PRO A 10 -8.26 -6.03 8.10
CA PRO A 10 -7.20 -6.99 7.87
C PRO A 10 -7.36 -7.72 6.51
N PRO A 11 -6.26 -8.01 5.80
CA PRO A 11 -4.88 -7.72 6.19
C PRO A 11 -4.49 -6.25 5.94
N TYR A 12 -3.77 -5.66 6.89
CA TYR A 12 -3.33 -4.26 6.85
C TYR A 12 -2.11 -4.03 5.95
N ILE A 13 -1.23 -5.02 5.86
CA ILE A 13 -0.08 -5.09 4.96
C ILE A 13 -0.07 -6.45 4.27
N TYR A 14 0.56 -6.53 3.11
CA TYR A 14 0.57 -7.70 2.24
C TYR A 14 2.00 -8.14 2.01
N LYS A 15 2.25 -9.45 2.09
CA LYS A 15 3.55 -10.02 1.73
C LYS A 15 3.73 -9.93 0.22
N GLY A 16 4.95 -9.64 -0.20
CA GLY A 16 5.30 -9.63 -1.62
C GLY A 16 5.02 -10.97 -2.29
N THR A 17 4.55 -10.92 -3.55
CA THR A 17 4.40 -12.13 -4.38
C THR A 17 5.59 -12.25 -5.33
N ILE A 18 5.77 -13.44 -5.92
CA ILE A 18 6.84 -13.72 -6.91
C ILE A 18 6.79 -12.80 -8.14
N TYR A 19 5.66 -12.14 -8.39
CA TYR A 19 5.45 -11.26 -9.54
C TYR A 19 5.82 -9.81 -9.24
N LEU A 20 5.96 -9.44 -7.96
CA LEU A 20 6.32 -8.08 -7.57
C LEU A 20 7.84 -7.94 -7.65
N LYS A 21 8.30 -6.78 -8.14
CA LYS A 21 9.71 -6.41 -8.02
C LYS A 21 9.99 -6.07 -6.57
N ASP A 22 10.61 -7.01 -5.87
CA ASP A 22 10.99 -6.89 -4.46
C ASP A 22 12.29 -6.10 -4.23
N GLY A 23 12.98 -5.69 -5.31
CA GLY A 23 14.25 -4.96 -5.23
C GLY A 23 15.38 -5.75 -4.60
N GLY A 24 15.26 -7.09 -4.52
CA GLY A 24 16.21 -7.97 -3.84
C GLY A 24 16.00 -8.10 -2.33
N TYR A 25 14.94 -7.49 -1.78
CA TYR A 25 14.62 -7.60 -0.34
C TYR A 25 13.84 -8.89 -0.06
N LYS A 26 14.43 -9.79 0.74
CA LYS A 26 13.75 -11.07 1.09
C LYS A 26 12.54 -10.87 1.99
N ASN A 27 12.53 -9.80 2.79
CA ASN A 27 11.41 -9.40 3.64
C ASN A 27 10.60 -8.28 2.96
N PHE A 28 10.10 -8.51 1.73
CA PHE A 28 9.33 -7.52 1.00
C PHE A 28 7.83 -7.58 1.31
N TYR A 29 7.27 -6.42 1.68
CA TYR A 29 5.85 -6.21 1.91
C TYR A 29 5.41 -4.94 1.20
N TYR A 30 4.11 -4.80 0.98
CA TYR A 30 3.49 -3.56 0.55
C TYR A 30 2.22 -3.30 1.36
N ASN A 31 1.84 -2.03 1.52
CA ASN A 31 0.53 -1.68 2.04
C ASN A 31 -0.30 -0.95 0.96
N THR A 32 -1.57 -0.75 1.26
CA THR A 32 -2.50 -0.01 0.40
C THR A 32 -3.27 1.00 1.24
N PRO A 33 -2.63 2.14 1.59
CA PRO A 33 -3.26 3.20 2.39
C PRO A 33 -4.29 3.98 1.56
N MET A 34 -4.19 3.90 0.23
CA MET A 34 -5.16 4.40 -0.73
C MET A 34 -5.45 3.35 -1.81
N LEU A 35 -6.65 3.40 -2.38
CA LEU A 35 -7.01 2.77 -3.65
C LEU A 35 -7.24 3.82 -4.74
N ASN A 36 -6.90 3.46 -5.97
CA ASN A 36 -6.88 4.33 -7.15
C ASN A 36 -5.86 5.48 -7.03
N CYS A 37 -5.89 6.39 -8.01
CA CYS A 37 -4.99 7.52 -8.17
C CYS A 37 -5.75 8.71 -8.77
N LEU A 38 -5.26 9.92 -8.54
CA LEU A 38 -5.78 11.16 -9.14
C LEU A 38 -5.50 11.25 -10.65
N TYR A 39 -4.41 10.63 -11.10
CA TYR A 39 -3.92 10.77 -12.47
C TYR A 39 -4.54 9.76 -13.43
N ASN A 40 -4.82 10.22 -14.65
CA ASN A 40 -5.35 9.40 -15.74
C ASN A 40 -4.25 8.99 -16.73
N CYS A 41 -3.22 8.28 -16.25
CA CYS A 41 -2.12 7.85 -17.11
C CYS A 41 -2.60 6.76 -18.08
N SER A 42 -2.32 6.91 -19.39
CA SER A 42 -2.74 5.95 -20.43
C SER A 42 -2.19 4.54 -20.25
N TYR A 43 -1.11 4.38 -19.49
CA TYR A 43 -0.42 3.12 -19.21
C TYR A 43 -0.65 2.59 -17.79
N CYS A 44 -1.59 3.19 -17.03
CA CYS A 44 -1.77 2.83 -15.62
C CYS A 44 -2.36 1.42 -15.47
N PHE A 45 -1.61 0.50 -14.85
CA PHE A 45 -2.05 -0.87 -14.62
C PHE A 45 -3.20 -0.99 -13.60
N LEU A 46 -3.49 0.08 -12.84
CA LEU A 46 -4.63 0.13 -11.92
C LEU A 46 -5.96 0.27 -12.67
N GLN A 47 -5.94 0.65 -13.95
CA GLN A 47 -7.14 0.72 -14.77
C GLN A 47 -7.77 -0.67 -14.87
N GLY A 48 -9.02 -0.78 -14.43
CA GLY A 48 -9.75 -2.06 -14.40
C GLY A 48 -9.43 -2.97 -13.22
N MET A 49 -8.51 -2.57 -12.31
CA MET A 49 -8.22 -3.36 -11.10
C MET A 49 -9.34 -3.26 -10.05
N TYR A 50 -10.09 -2.15 -10.04
CA TYR A 50 -11.18 -1.89 -9.10
C TYR A 50 -12.49 -1.57 -9.83
N SER A 51 -13.63 -1.80 -9.17
CA SER A 51 -14.98 -1.62 -9.75
C SER A 51 -15.38 -0.18 -10.03
N SER A 52 -14.60 0.81 -9.57
CA SER A 52 -14.80 2.22 -9.87
C SER A 52 -13.49 3.00 -9.82
N ALA A 53 -13.47 4.17 -10.44
CA ALA A 53 -12.35 5.12 -10.39
C ALA A 53 -12.38 6.08 -9.19
N ASN A 54 -13.22 5.83 -8.17
CA ASN A 54 -13.26 6.68 -6.99
C ASN A 54 -12.02 6.46 -6.13
N ILE A 55 -11.47 7.54 -5.59
CA ILE A 55 -10.32 7.48 -4.69
C ILE A 55 -10.81 7.04 -3.31
N VAL A 56 -10.18 6.02 -2.73
CA VAL A 56 -10.47 5.56 -1.37
C VAL A 56 -9.25 5.78 -0.51
N VAL A 57 -9.36 6.56 0.57
CA VAL A 57 -8.29 6.78 1.54
C VAL A 57 -8.65 6.08 2.84
N PHE A 58 -7.73 5.28 3.35
CA PHE A 58 -7.90 4.60 4.62
C PHE A 58 -7.37 5.45 5.78
N VAL A 59 -8.22 5.69 6.77
CA VAL A 59 -7.96 6.63 7.90
C VAL A 59 -7.49 5.94 9.18
N ASN A 60 -7.16 4.65 9.11
CA ASN A 60 -6.65 3.86 10.22
C ASN A 60 -5.19 3.42 9.98
N GLU A 61 -4.34 4.40 9.72
CA GLU A 61 -2.90 4.22 9.52
C GLU A 61 -2.19 3.64 10.73
N ILE A 62 -2.68 3.92 11.94
CA ILE A 62 -2.14 3.36 13.18
C ILE A 62 -2.21 1.82 13.17
N ASP A 63 -3.31 1.26 12.65
CA ASP A 63 -3.45 -0.20 12.51
C ASP A 63 -2.45 -0.78 11.50
N MET A 64 -2.25 -0.07 10.39
CA MET A 64 -1.27 -0.45 9.36
C MET A 64 0.17 -0.37 9.90
N GLN A 65 0.50 0.67 10.67
CA GLN A 65 1.79 0.82 11.32
C GLN A 65 2.01 -0.27 12.38
N ALA A 66 0.99 -0.59 13.18
CA ALA A 66 1.08 -1.66 14.16
C ALA A 66 1.33 -3.03 13.50
N ALA A 67 0.63 -3.32 12.40
CA ALA A 67 0.85 -4.53 11.61
C ALA A 67 2.29 -4.60 11.05
N PHE A 68 2.81 -3.49 10.51
CA PHE A 68 4.19 -3.41 10.03
C PHE A 68 5.21 -3.62 11.16
N LYS A 69 5.04 -2.98 12.31
CA LYS A 69 5.90 -3.19 13.49
C LYS A 69 5.92 -4.66 13.93
N ASN A 70 4.77 -5.32 13.92
CA ASN A 70 4.67 -6.75 14.21
C ASN A 70 5.43 -7.61 13.20
N GLU A 71 5.33 -7.31 11.89
CA GLU A 71 6.05 -8.04 10.85
C GLU A 71 7.57 -7.81 10.92
N ILE A 72 8.03 -6.62 11.33
CA ILE A 72 9.47 -6.37 11.59
C ILE A 72 9.99 -7.37 12.64
N VAL A 73 9.24 -7.60 13.72
CA VAL A 73 9.62 -8.52 14.80
C VAL A 73 9.50 -9.97 14.36
N LYS A 74 8.59 -10.32 13.45
CA LYS A 74 8.36 -11.68 12.96
C LYS A 74 9.16 -12.06 11.72
N ARG A 75 9.83 -11.11 11.07
CA ARG A 75 10.54 -11.34 9.80
C ARG A 75 11.48 -12.55 9.83
N VAL A 76 11.49 -13.32 8.74
CA VAL A 76 12.23 -14.59 8.62
C VAL A 76 13.73 -14.31 8.54
N HIS A 77 14.14 -13.36 7.70
CA HIS A 77 15.54 -13.00 7.51
C HIS A 77 15.90 -11.85 8.45
N LYS A 78 16.39 -12.16 9.66
CA LYS A 78 16.70 -11.17 10.70
C LYS A 78 17.86 -10.25 10.34
N ASP A 79 18.79 -10.78 9.54
CA ASP A 79 19.96 -10.13 8.95
C ASP A 79 19.60 -9.04 7.91
N GLN A 80 18.38 -9.05 7.39
CA GLN A 80 17.91 -8.08 6.41
C GLN A 80 16.81 -7.17 6.98
N PRO A 81 16.73 -5.90 6.51
CA PRO A 81 15.60 -5.04 6.84
C PRO A 81 14.30 -5.60 6.25
N LEU A 82 13.18 -5.12 6.78
CA LEU A 82 11.87 -5.30 6.13
C LEU A 82 11.64 -4.09 5.22
N MET A 83 11.46 -4.36 3.92
CA MET A 83 11.14 -3.33 2.94
C MET A 83 9.62 -3.24 2.81
N LEU A 84 9.06 -2.04 3.04
CA LEU A 84 7.64 -1.76 2.86
C LEU A 84 7.45 -0.77 1.71
N SER A 85 6.83 -1.23 0.62
CA SER A 85 6.35 -0.30 -0.40
C SER A 85 5.04 0.33 0.04
N ILE A 86 5.02 1.66 0.18
CA ILE A 86 3.84 2.41 0.62
C ILE A 86 2.93 2.91 -0.52
N SER A 87 3.42 2.81 -1.74
CA SER A 87 2.79 3.38 -2.92
C SER A 87 2.85 2.42 -4.10
N TYR A 88 2.76 1.11 -3.83
CA TYR A 88 2.84 0.11 -4.90
C TYR A 88 1.62 0.15 -5.83
N ASN A 89 0.41 0.20 -5.25
CA ASN A 89 -0.86 0.22 -6.00
C ASN A 89 -1.55 1.59 -5.98
N THR A 90 -0.79 2.64 -5.71
CA THR A 90 -1.35 3.98 -5.52
C THR A 90 -0.26 5.03 -5.71
N ASP A 91 -0.64 6.30 -5.82
CA ASP A 91 0.30 7.43 -5.76
C ASP A 91 0.01 8.21 -4.47
N LEU A 92 0.63 7.77 -3.38
CA LEU A 92 0.41 8.38 -2.06
C LEU A 92 0.90 9.82 -2.03
N MET A 93 1.94 10.16 -2.80
CA MET A 93 2.53 11.48 -2.81
C MET A 93 1.58 12.52 -3.42
N ALA A 94 0.74 12.11 -4.38
CA ALA A 94 -0.33 12.95 -4.92
C ALA A 94 -1.36 13.41 -3.86
N LEU A 95 -1.48 12.68 -2.73
CA LEU A 95 -2.39 13.01 -1.62
C LEU A 95 -1.68 13.56 -0.38
N LYS A 96 -0.39 13.89 -0.46
CA LYS A 96 0.40 14.36 0.69
C LYS A 96 -0.20 15.59 1.42
N ILE A 97 -1.02 16.40 0.73
CA ILE A 97 -1.70 17.55 1.34
C ILE A 97 -2.77 17.11 2.37
N TYR A 98 -3.33 15.91 2.20
CA TYR A 98 -4.41 15.36 3.03
C TYR A 98 -3.95 14.23 3.96
N TYR A 99 -2.74 13.70 3.76
CA TYR A 99 -2.18 12.58 4.51
C TYR A 99 -0.89 13.04 5.20
N PRO A 100 -0.84 13.09 6.55
CA PRO A 100 0.31 13.59 7.30
C PRO A 100 1.58 12.74 7.12
#